data_AF-A0A1X2HDM8-F1
#
_entry.id   AF-A0A1X2HDM8-F1
#
_cell.length_a   1.000
_cell.length_b   1.000
_cell.length_c   1.000
_cell.angle_alpha   90.00
_cell.angle_beta   90.00
_cell.angle_gamma   90.00
#
_symmetry.space_group_name_H-M   'P 1'
#
loop_
_entity.id
_entity.type
_entity.pdbx_description
1 polymer ?
#
loop_
_entity_poly.entity_id
_entity_poly.type
_entity_poly.pdbx_seq_one_letter_code
_entity_poly.pdbx_strand_id
1 'polypeptide(L)'
;MIFRALQTKSRPFYQQGRLQHAGARDADGLPVKPAWAINSLFEPVAKANQISDAQFKRLFDLAQLHMPSSASAQSALKHDLDQMLQFTQQIQKLDLTQVEPLIQIWHDSLGQQPRPDKEEQTHEPKGRVLVDNARRTHGDFYIVPGSLPATK
;
A
#
# COMPACT_ATOMS: atom_id res chain seq x y z
N MET A 1 -23.60 53.20 10.35
CA MET A 1 -23.57 51.87 11.01
C MET A 1 -23.28 50.83 9.94
N ILE A 2 -22.21 50.07 10.15
CA ILE A 2 -21.61 49.09 9.25
C ILE A 2 -22.10 47.70 9.67
N PHE A 3 -22.57 46.86 8.75
CA PHE A 3 -22.50 45.41 8.91
C PHE A 3 -21.97 44.77 7.64
N ARG A 4 -20.72 44.28 7.74
CA ARG A 4 -20.03 43.45 6.75
C ARG A 4 -20.67 42.08 6.70
N ALA A 5 -21.14 41.66 5.54
CA ALA A 5 -21.37 40.24 5.25
C ALA A 5 -20.01 39.55 5.06
N LEU A 6 -19.72 38.54 5.89
CA LEU A 6 -18.61 37.62 5.71
C LEU A 6 -18.98 36.63 4.59
N GLN A 7 -18.55 36.90 3.35
CA GLN A 7 -18.52 35.87 2.32
C GLN A 7 -17.30 34.97 2.58
N THR A 8 -17.56 33.79 3.15
CA THR A 8 -16.60 32.68 3.17
C THR A 8 -16.44 32.17 1.74
N LYS A 9 -15.35 32.57 1.07
CA LYS A 9 -14.90 31.93 -0.17
C LYS A 9 -14.50 30.49 0.15
N SER A 10 -15.41 29.55 -0.10
CA SER A 10 -15.09 28.14 -0.27
C SER A 10 -14.05 28.02 -1.39
N ARG A 11 -12.82 27.61 -1.03
CA ARG A 11 -11.78 27.27 -2.00
C ARG A 11 -11.89 25.77 -2.26
N PRO A 12 -12.14 25.30 -3.50
CA PRO A 12 -12.08 23.88 -3.79
C PRO A 12 -10.65 23.37 -3.57
N PHE A 13 -10.53 22.36 -2.72
CA PHE A 13 -9.31 21.75 -2.18
C PHE A 13 -8.58 20.82 -3.19
N TYR A 14 -8.60 21.12 -4.48
CA TYR A 14 -7.86 20.33 -5.48
C TYR A 14 -7.14 21.23 -6.48
N GLN A 15 -6.17 22.05 -6.04
CA GLN A 15 -5.25 22.74 -6.96
C GLN A 15 -3.81 22.92 -6.45
N GLN A 16 -3.36 22.19 -5.42
CA GLN A 16 -1.94 22.23 -5.02
C GLN A 16 -1.18 21.04 -5.59
N GLY A 17 -0.80 21.22 -6.86
CA GLY A 17 0.09 20.31 -7.59
C GLY A 17 0.27 20.69 -9.06
N ARG A 18 0.05 21.95 -9.45
CA ARG A 18 0.33 22.39 -10.81
C ARG A 18 1.83 22.68 -10.92
N LEU A 19 2.59 21.68 -11.36
CA LEU A 19 3.95 21.89 -11.86
C LEU A 19 3.88 23.01 -12.92
N GLN A 20 4.56 24.13 -12.64
CA GLN A 20 4.59 25.30 -13.51
C GLN A 20 5.48 25.03 -14.73
N HIS A 21 5.08 24.10 -15.60
CA HIS A 21 5.62 23.99 -16.95
C HIS A 21 4.60 24.60 -17.92
N ALA A 22 4.41 25.91 -17.81
CA ALA A 22 3.62 26.68 -18.77
C ALA A 22 4.44 26.87 -20.07
N GLY A 23 4.62 25.79 -20.84
CA GLY A 23 5.08 25.87 -22.22
C GLY A 23 3.96 26.38 -23.12
N ALA A 24 4.32 27.06 -24.23
CA ALA A 24 3.37 27.42 -25.28
C ALA A 24 2.60 26.16 -25.74
N ARG A 25 1.28 26.30 -25.87
CA ARG A 25 0.38 25.24 -26.34
C ARG A 25 -0.24 25.67 -27.66
N ASP A 26 -0.51 24.71 -28.55
CA ASP A 26 -1.19 24.99 -29.81
C ASP A 26 -2.70 25.23 -29.61
N ALA A 27 -3.43 25.45 -30.70
CA ALA A 27 -4.88 25.68 -30.67
C ALA A 27 -5.65 24.47 -30.10
N ASP A 28 -5.05 23.28 -30.15
CA ASP A 28 -5.62 22.02 -29.67
C ASP A 28 -5.20 21.69 -28.22
N GLY A 29 -4.40 22.56 -27.59
CA GLY A 29 -3.97 22.43 -26.20
C GLY A 29 -2.79 21.48 -25.97
N LEU A 30 -2.14 21.01 -27.03
CA LEU A 30 -0.93 20.19 -26.97
C LEU A 30 0.31 21.07 -26.76
N PRO A 31 1.34 20.59 -26.05
CA PRO A 31 2.55 21.36 -25.82
C PRO A 31 3.35 21.50 -27.13
N VAL A 32 3.68 22.74 -27.51
CA VAL A 32 4.46 23.08 -28.73
C VAL A 32 5.92 22.64 -28.61
N LYS A 33 6.42 22.50 -27.38
CA LYS A 33 7.73 21.91 -27.09
C LYS A 33 7.55 20.44 -26.69
N PRO A 34 8.45 19.53 -27.09
CA PRO A 34 8.39 18.15 -26.66
C PRO A 34 8.45 18.09 -25.13
N ALA A 35 7.41 17.54 -24.52
CA ALA A 35 7.44 17.20 -23.11
C ALA A 35 8.31 15.95 -22.93
N TRP A 36 8.99 15.84 -21.78
CA TRP A 36 9.71 14.62 -21.44
C TRP A 36 8.75 13.43 -21.44
N ALA A 37 9.12 12.36 -22.16
CA ALA A 37 8.41 11.10 -22.05
C ALA A 37 8.55 10.58 -20.61
N ILE A 38 7.52 9.96 -20.06
CA ILE A 38 7.57 9.39 -18.70
C ILE A 38 8.77 8.43 -18.55
N ASN A 39 9.05 7.65 -19.60
CA ASN A 39 10.19 6.73 -19.66
C ASN A 39 11.55 7.44 -19.56
N SER A 40 11.63 8.73 -19.91
CA SER A 40 12.86 9.53 -19.80
C SER A 40 13.08 10.12 -18.40
N LEU A 41 12.05 10.08 -17.54
CA LEU A 41 12.14 10.49 -16.14
C LEU A 41 12.69 9.38 -15.24
N PHE A 42 12.73 8.14 -15.74
CA PHE A 42 13.31 7.01 -15.03
C PHE A 42 14.76 6.82 -15.46
N GLU A 43 15.67 6.80 -14.49
CA GLU A 43 17.07 6.49 -14.77
C GLU A 43 17.23 5.03 -15.24
N PRO A 44 18.10 4.76 -16.24
CA PRO A 44 18.44 3.40 -16.62
C PRO A 44 19.09 2.69 -15.44
N VAL A 45 18.54 1.53 -15.12
CA VAL A 45 18.76 0.82 -13.86
C VAL A 45 20.22 0.40 -13.70
N ALA A 46 20.87 0.87 -12.63
CA ALA A 46 22.09 0.24 -12.14
C ALA A 46 21.72 -1.12 -11.52
N LYS A 47 22.39 -2.20 -11.92
CA LYS A 47 22.18 -3.60 -11.48
C LYS A 47 22.34 -3.86 -9.96
N ALA A 48 22.47 -2.82 -9.15
CA ALA A 48 22.99 -2.90 -7.79
C ALA A 48 22.08 -3.62 -6.79
N ASN A 49 20.78 -3.70 -7.05
CA ASN A 49 19.80 -4.14 -6.04
C ASN A 49 18.93 -5.30 -6.56
N GLN A 50 19.57 -6.46 -6.73
CA GLN A 50 18.88 -7.72 -6.97
C GLN A 50 18.61 -8.42 -5.64
N ILE A 51 17.44 -9.01 -5.50
CA ILE A 51 17.09 -9.78 -4.30
C ILE A 51 18.00 -11.02 -4.18
N SER A 52 18.56 -11.25 -3.00
CA SER A 52 19.31 -12.49 -2.74
C SER A 52 18.37 -13.69 -2.61
N ASP A 53 18.85 -14.89 -2.90
CA ASP A 53 18.02 -16.12 -2.78
C ASP A 53 17.55 -16.36 -1.32
N ALA A 54 18.35 -15.95 -0.35
CA ALA A 54 17.99 -16.02 1.06
C ALA A 54 16.84 -15.07 1.40
N GLN A 55 16.88 -13.83 0.91
CA GLN A 55 15.78 -12.87 1.07
C GLN A 55 14.54 -13.34 0.32
N PHE A 56 14.70 -13.86 -0.89
CA PHE A 56 13.62 -14.43 -1.67
C PHE A 56 12.90 -15.53 -0.88
N LYS A 57 13.62 -16.53 -0.37
CA LYS A 57 13.05 -17.59 0.48
C LYS A 57 12.41 -17.02 1.75
N ARG A 58 13.06 -16.06 2.40
CA ARG A 58 12.53 -15.43 3.62
C ARG A 58 11.20 -14.73 3.39
N LEU A 59 10.98 -14.12 2.23
CA LEU A 59 9.69 -13.50 1.89
C LEU A 59 8.56 -14.53 1.83
N PHE A 60 8.81 -15.72 1.28
CA PHE A 60 7.82 -16.80 1.29
C PHE A 60 7.48 -17.25 2.72
N ASP A 61 8.50 -17.38 3.58
CA ASP A 61 8.29 -17.74 4.98
C ASP A 61 7.45 -16.69 5.72
N LEU A 62 7.73 -15.40 5.51
CA LEU A 62 7.01 -14.29 6.14
C LEU A 62 5.57 -14.17 5.63
N ALA A 63 5.37 -14.37 4.33
CA ALA A 63 4.05 -14.33 3.71
C ALA A 63 3.25 -15.64 3.93
N GLN A 64 3.85 -16.65 4.58
CA GLN A 64 3.29 -18.00 4.75
C GLN A 64 2.88 -18.64 3.41
N LEU A 65 3.64 -18.36 2.36
CA LEU A 65 3.42 -18.88 1.02
C LEU A 65 4.31 -20.09 0.74
N HIS A 66 3.82 -20.99 -0.10
CA HIS A 66 4.61 -22.13 -0.58
C HIS A 66 5.48 -21.69 -1.76
N MET A 67 6.74 -22.12 -1.75
CA MET A 67 7.66 -21.83 -2.85
C MET A 67 7.27 -22.61 -4.11
N PRO A 68 7.27 -21.98 -5.30
CA PRO A 68 6.89 -22.67 -6.52
C PRO A 68 7.87 -23.80 -6.85
N SER A 69 7.36 -24.93 -7.33
CA SER A 69 8.15 -26.15 -7.51
C SER A 69 9.13 -26.09 -8.68
N SER A 70 8.89 -25.25 -9.68
CA SER A 70 9.75 -25.14 -10.86
C SER A 70 10.75 -23.98 -10.76
N ALA A 71 12.01 -24.24 -11.11
CA ALA A 71 13.07 -23.23 -11.14
C ALA A 71 12.76 -22.06 -12.09
N SER A 72 12.09 -22.32 -13.21
CA SER A 72 11.67 -21.27 -14.15
C SER A 72 10.69 -20.28 -13.51
N ALA A 73 9.67 -20.77 -12.81
CA ALA A 73 8.72 -19.90 -12.09
C ALA A 73 9.39 -19.12 -10.95
N GLN A 74 10.33 -19.75 -10.23
CA GLN A 74 11.11 -19.03 -9.21
C GLN A 74 11.92 -17.88 -9.82
N SER A 75 12.60 -18.13 -10.95
CA SER A 75 13.38 -17.11 -11.64
C SER A 75 12.51 -15.98 -12.21
N ALA A 76 11.33 -16.30 -12.75
CA ALA A 76 10.39 -15.30 -13.25
C ALA A 76 9.89 -14.40 -12.11
N LEU A 77 9.45 -15.00 -11.00
CA LEU A 77 8.97 -14.24 -9.84
C LEU A 77 10.07 -13.41 -9.19
N LYS A 78 11.30 -13.92 -9.17
CA LYS A 78 12.48 -13.17 -8.73
C LYS A 78 12.74 -11.96 -9.63
N HIS A 79 12.63 -12.13 -10.94
CA HIS A 79 12.74 -11.02 -11.90
C HIS A 79 11.67 -9.95 -11.67
N ASP A 80 10.42 -10.37 -11.46
CA ASP A 80 9.31 -9.44 -11.21
C ASP A 80 9.52 -8.65 -9.90
N LEU A 81 10.02 -9.31 -8.85
CA LEU A 81 10.39 -8.65 -7.59
C LEU A 81 11.51 -7.63 -7.81
N ASP A 82 12.53 -7.97 -8.59
CA ASP A 82 13.61 -7.04 -8.90
C ASP A 82 13.10 -5.81 -9.66
N GLN A 83 12.15 -5.98 -10.61
CA GLN A 83 11.51 -4.87 -11.32
C GLN A 83 10.70 -3.96 -10.38
N MET A 84 9.92 -4.54 -9.47
CA MET A 84 9.18 -3.75 -8.48
C MET A 84 10.11 -2.99 -7.53
N LEU A 85 11.21 -3.64 -7.09
CA LEU A 85 12.20 -3.02 -6.22
C LEU A 85 12.87 -1.83 -6.91
N GLN A 86 13.20 -1.96 -8.20
CA GLN A 86 13.74 -0.85 -9.01
C GLN A 86 12.81 0.36 -9.02
N PHE A 87 11.50 0.15 -9.19
CA PHE A 87 10.52 1.23 -9.15
C PHE A 87 10.50 1.93 -7.79
N THR A 88 10.47 1.17 -6.69
CA THR A 88 10.41 1.75 -5.34
C THR A 88 11.65 2.57 -4.98
N GLN A 89 12.82 2.25 -5.54
CA GLN A 89 14.06 3.02 -5.30
C GLN A 89 14.01 4.42 -5.89
N GLN A 90 13.29 4.62 -6.99
CA GLN A 90 13.14 5.96 -7.56
C GLN A 90 12.34 6.87 -6.61
N ILE A 91 11.42 6.29 -5.82
CA ILE A 91 10.68 7.01 -4.77
C ILE A 91 11.64 7.43 -3.64
N GLN A 92 12.61 6.59 -3.27
CA GLN A 92 13.57 6.88 -2.19
C GLN A 92 14.50 8.05 -2.50
N LYS A 93 14.67 8.42 -3.77
CA LYS A 93 15.49 9.57 -4.17
C LYS A 93 14.81 10.92 -3.94
N LEU A 94 13.51 10.91 -3.66
CA LEU A 94 12.75 12.14 -3.39
C LEU A 94 13.14 12.69 -2.01
N ASP A 95 13.30 14.02 -1.91
CA ASP A 95 13.48 14.68 -0.63
C ASP A 95 12.14 14.71 0.13
N LEU A 96 12.06 13.90 1.18
CA LEU A 96 10.89 13.77 2.04
C LEU A 96 11.14 14.30 3.46
N THR A 97 12.22 15.04 3.68
CA THR A 97 12.65 15.46 5.04
C THR A 97 11.64 16.37 5.76
N GLN A 98 10.75 17.05 5.03
CA GLN A 98 9.78 18.02 5.55
C GLN A 98 8.33 17.56 5.38
N VAL A 99 8.09 16.27 5.11
CA VAL A 99 6.76 15.73 4.85
C VAL A 99 6.39 14.71 5.91
N GLU A 100 5.30 14.95 6.63
CA GLU A 100 4.74 13.96 7.55
C GLU A 100 4.09 12.80 6.79
N PRO A 101 4.31 11.53 7.20
CA PRO A 101 3.68 10.39 6.55
C PRO A 101 2.15 10.44 6.66
N LEU A 102 1.48 10.29 5.52
CA LEU A 102 0.03 10.16 5.49
C LEU A 102 -0.36 8.75 5.97
N ILE A 103 -0.88 8.64 7.19
CA ILE A 103 -1.33 7.36 7.79
C ILE A 103 -2.78 7.06 7.39
N GLN A 104 -3.63 8.08 7.38
CA GLN A 104 -5.06 7.98 7.07
C GLN A 104 -5.51 9.15 6.20
N ILE A 105 -6.44 8.89 5.29
CA ILE A 105 -7.00 9.90 4.38
C ILE A 105 -7.90 10.87 5.16
N TRP A 106 -8.55 10.39 6.21
CA TRP A 106 -9.46 11.17 7.05
C TRP A 106 -8.69 11.88 8.15
N HIS A 107 -9.08 13.13 8.45
CA HIS A 107 -8.51 13.86 9.57
C HIS A 107 -8.75 13.12 10.89
N ASP A 108 -7.78 13.18 11.81
CA ASP A 108 -7.84 12.55 13.13
C ASP A 108 -9.08 12.95 13.95
N SER A 109 -9.74 14.07 13.64
CA SER A 109 -10.99 14.48 14.29
C SER A 109 -12.22 13.71 13.79
N LEU A 110 -12.13 13.04 12.63
CA LEU A 110 -13.21 12.29 12.02
C LEU A 110 -13.06 10.81 12.40
N GLY A 111 -13.98 10.31 13.24
CA GLY A 111 -14.07 8.87 13.54
C GLY A 111 -13.38 8.43 14.83
N GLN A 112 -12.80 9.34 15.62
CA GLN A 112 -12.35 9.03 16.99
C GLN A 112 -13.54 9.07 17.96
N GLN A 113 -14.48 8.13 17.78
CA GLN A 113 -15.45 7.83 18.82
C GLN A 113 -14.86 6.72 19.69
N PRO A 114 -14.45 7.00 20.94
CA PRO A 114 -13.97 5.95 21.83
C PRO A 114 -15.09 4.93 22.01
N ARG A 115 -14.76 3.64 21.83
CA ARG A 115 -15.71 2.56 22.13
C ARG A 115 -16.09 2.67 23.62
N PRO A 116 -17.37 2.84 23.97
CA PRO A 116 -17.77 2.91 25.37
C PRO A 116 -17.51 1.56 26.03
N ASP A 117 -16.97 1.57 27.25
CA ASP A 117 -16.78 0.37 28.07
C ASP A 117 -18.12 -0.04 28.70
N LYS A 118 -19.03 -0.53 27.84
CA LYS A 118 -20.33 -1.07 28.22
C LYS A 118 -20.40 -2.50 27.74
N GLU A 119 -20.95 -3.38 28.56
CA GLU A 119 -21.25 -4.75 28.15
C GLU A 119 -22.21 -4.71 26.95
N GLU A 120 -21.70 -5.13 25.80
CA GLU A 120 -22.47 -5.25 24.57
C GLU A 120 -23.50 -6.37 24.74
N GLN A 121 -24.79 -6.00 24.82
CA GLN A 121 -25.92 -6.95 24.83
C GLN A 121 -26.24 -7.46 23.41
N THR A 122 -25.23 -7.62 22.57
CA THR A 122 -25.43 -7.95 21.17
C THR A 122 -25.73 -9.44 21.02
N HIS A 123 -26.60 -9.79 20.07
CA HIS A 123 -26.87 -11.15 19.59
C HIS A 123 -25.64 -11.70 18.83
N GLU A 124 -24.46 -11.62 19.44
CA GLU A 124 -23.24 -12.18 18.86
C GLU A 124 -23.41 -13.69 18.74
N PRO A 125 -23.06 -14.27 17.58
CA PRO A 125 -23.07 -15.72 17.42
C PRO A 125 -22.12 -16.33 18.44
N LYS A 126 -22.67 -17.15 19.36
CA LYS A 126 -21.91 -17.86 20.39
C LYS A 126 -21.89 -19.35 20.10
N GLY A 127 -20.85 -20.02 20.59
CA GLY A 127 -20.72 -21.48 20.52
C GLY A 127 -20.51 -21.98 19.09
N ARG A 128 -21.27 -23.00 18.68
CA ARG A 128 -21.04 -23.76 17.45
C ARG A 128 -21.14 -22.92 16.17
N VAL A 129 -21.95 -21.87 16.18
CA VAL A 129 -22.09 -20.95 15.03
C VAL A 129 -20.74 -20.34 14.63
N LEU A 130 -19.82 -20.18 15.59
CA LEU A 130 -18.49 -19.66 15.30
C LEU A 130 -17.68 -20.59 14.40
N VAL A 131 -17.90 -21.90 14.45
CA VAL A 131 -17.10 -22.90 13.71
C VAL A 131 -17.76 -23.38 12.42
N ASP A 132 -18.93 -22.87 12.05
CA ASP A 132 -19.69 -23.35 10.89
C ASP A 132 -18.93 -23.20 9.56
N ASN A 133 -18.12 -22.16 9.42
CA ASN A 133 -17.30 -21.91 8.23
C ASN A 133 -15.91 -22.57 8.29
N ALA A 134 -15.60 -23.28 9.37
CA ALA A 134 -14.31 -23.92 9.54
C ALA A 134 -14.21 -25.15 8.64
N ARG A 135 -13.11 -25.25 7.87
CA ARG A 135 -12.87 -26.43 7.03
C ARG A 135 -12.67 -27.72 7.84
N ARG A 136 -12.15 -27.61 9.08
CA ARG A 136 -11.87 -28.74 9.97
C ARG A 136 -12.17 -28.36 11.42
N THR A 137 -12.99 -29.17 12.08
CA THR A 137 -13.39 -28.99 13.48
C THR A 137 -13.29 -30.31 14.25
N HIS A 138 -12.99 -30.23 15.54
CA HIS A 138 -13.09 -31.34 16.47
C HIS A 138 -13.84 -30.85 17.72
N GLY A 139 -15.02 -31.40 17.95
CA GLY A 139 -15.94 -30.85 18.96
C GLY A 139 -16.25 -29.39 18.62
N ASP A 140 -16.04 -28.50 19.59
CA ASP A 140 -16.30 -27.07 19.46
C ASP A 140 -15.03 -26.25 19.12
N PHE A 141 -13.97 -26.90 18.62
CA PHE A 141 -12.67 -26.27 18.33
C PHE A 141 -12.22 -26.41 16.87
N TYR A 142 -11.44 -25.44 16.40
CA TYR A 142 -10.72 -25.50 15.13
C TYR A 142 -9.52 -26.43 15.24
N ILE A 143 -9.30 -27.27 14.22
CA ILE A 143 -8.10 -28.09 14.14
C ILE A 143 -7.13 -27.47 13.15
N VAL A 144 -5.93 -27.14 13.64
CA VAL A 144 -4.80 -26.78 12.80
C VAL A 144 -3.82 -27.96 12.80
N PRO A 145 -3.42 -28.49 11.63
CA PRO A 145 -2.37 -29.49 11.57
C PRO A 145 -1.06 -28.86 12.06
N GLY A 146 -0.59 -29.30 13.22
CA GLY A 146 0.72 -28.91 13.75
C GLY A 146 1.81 -29.89 13.32
N SER A 147 3.01 -29.37 13.11
CA SER A 147 4.24 -30.16 13.18
C SER A 147 5.04 -29.66 14.39
N LEU A 148 5.38 -30.55 15.32
CA LEU A 148 6.33 -30.20 16.38
C LEU A 148 7.66 -29.80 15.72
N PRO A 149 8.31 -28.70 16.14
CA PRO A 149 9.63 -28.38 15.63
C PRO A 149 10.57 -29.52 15.99
N ALA A 150 11.36 -29.99 15.02
CA ALA A 150 12.36 -31.03 15.26
C ALA A 150 13.29 -30.57 16.39
N THR A 151 13.22 -31.26 17.52
CA THR A 151 14.16 -31.10 18.63
C THR A 151 15.56 -31.42 18.09
N LYS A 152 16.44 -30.42 18.10
CA LYS A 152 17.88 -30.60 17.89
C LYS A 152 18.53 -31.17 19.15
#